data_AF-A0A158EIF3-F1
#
_entry.id   AF-A0A158EIF3-F1
#
_cell.length_a   1.000
_cell.length_b   1.000
_cell.length_c   1.000
_cell.angle_alpha   90.00
_cell.angle_beta   90.00
_cell.angle_gamma   90.00
#
_symmetry.space_group_name_H-M   'P 1'
#
loop_
_entity.id
_entity.type
_entity.pdbx_description
1 polymer ?
#
loop_
_entity_poly.entity_id
_entity_poly.type
_entity_poly.pdbx_seq_one_letter_code
_entity_poly.pdbx_strand_id
1 'polypeptide(L)'
;MKHFCSWLGLCPGTKISGGKVLSARTRRSTNRVRQALKLAAMSLSRNDSALGAFYRRLCARMDKPRANTAVARMVFMLTRGEAFVDQGQQRYEEQQRERSIAALRRRASALGFEITPTGQAT
;
A
#
# COMPACT_ATOMS: atom_id res chain seq x y z
N MET A 1 9.77 14.11 12.03
CA MET A 1 9.16 12.75 12.01
C MET A 1 10.09 11.62 11.49
N LYS A 2 10.91 11.85 10.44
CA LYS A 2 11.79 10.83 9.84
C LYS A 2 12.66 10.07 10.85
N HIS A 3 13.23 10.76 11.83
CA HIS A 3 14.06 10.16 12.88
C HIS A 3 13.28 9.22 13.81
N PHE A 4 12.04 9.55 14.17
CA PHE A 4 11.22 8.70 15.03
C PHE A 4 10.77 7.42 14.31
N CYS A 5 10.32 7.53 13.06
CA CYS A 5 9.99 6.36 12.24
C CYS A 5 11.22 5.46 11.98
N SER A 6 12.41 6.07 11.84
CA SER A 6 13.68 5.35 11.74
C SER A 6 14.02 4.62 13.06
N TRP A 7 13.84 5.29 14.19
CA TRP A 7 14.05 4.71 15.53
C TRP A 7 13.10 3.53 15.83
N LEU A 8 11.83 3.64 15.44
CA LEU A 8 10.87 2.52 15.49
C LEU A 8 11.20 1.41 14.47
N GLY A 9 12.03 1.70 13.46
CA GLY A 9 12.35 0.83 12.34
C GLY A 9 11.17 0.58 11.41
N LEU A 10 10.30 1.58 11.23
CA LEU A 10 9.20 1.58 10.25
C LEU A 10 9.64 2.13 8.87
N CYS A 11 10.89 2.60 8.77
CA CYS A 11 11.52 3.05 7.54
C CYS A 11 12.53 2.00 7.04
N PRO A 12 12.70 1.83 5.71
CA PRO A 12 13.83 1.08 5.17
C PRO A 12 15.16 1.66 5.68
N GLY A 13 16.17 0.80 5.83
CA GLY A 13 17.51 1.21 6.22
C GLY A 13 18.22 1.98 5.10
N THR A 14 19.19 2.82 5.47
CA THR A 14 20.00 3.60 4.53
C THR A 14 21.49 3.33 4.77
N LYS A 15 21.91 2.06 4.69
CA LYS A 15 23.33 1.72 4.86
C LYS A 15 24.06 2.07 3.56
N ILE A 16 24.67 3.25 3.52
CA ILE A 16 25.37 3.80 2.35
C ILE A 16 26.84 4.01 2.73
N SER A 17 27.76 3.61 1.86
CA SER A 17 29.20 3.87 2.00
C SER A 17 29.80 4.19 0.63
N GLY A 18 30.64 5.22 0.55
CA GLY A 18 31.25 5.66 -0.71
C GLY A 18 30.24 5.94 -1.83
N GLY A 19 29.05 6.45 -1.51
CA GLY A 19 27.96 6.71 -2.47
C GLY A 19 27.17 5.47 -2.93
N LYS A 20 27.53 4.26 -2.49
CA LYS A 20 26.83 3.01 -2.85
C LYS A 20 25.92 2.53 -1.72
N VAL A 21 24.71 2.09 -2.08
CA VAL A 21 23.76 1.47 -1.13
C VAL A 21 24.20 0.04 -0.83
N LEU A 22 24.74 -0.19 0.37
CA LEU A 22 25.14 -1.52 0.85
C LEU A 22 23.95 -2.34 1.31
N SER A 23 22.94 -1.71 1.91
CA SER A 23 21.70 -2.40 2.33
C SER A 23 20.54 -1.43 2.58
N ALA A 24 19.36 -1.82 2.11
CA ALA A 24 18.10 -1.13 2.38
C ALA A 24 17.19 -1.88 3.38
N ARG A 25 17.70 -2.93 4.03
CA ARG A 25 16.91 -3.79 4.92
C ARG A 25 16.43 -3.01 6.14
N THR A 26 15.14 -3.09 6.42
CA THR A 26 14.54 -2.53 7.62
C THR A 26 15.13 -3.16 8.88
N ARG A 27 15.55 -2.33 9.85
CA ARG A 27 16.10 -2.80 11.13
C ARG A 27 15.05 -3.56 11.94
N ARG A 28 15.44 -4.68 12.56
CA ARG A 28 14.61 -5.35 13.58
C ARG A 28 14.56 -4.49 14.84
N SER A 29 13.40 -4.36 15.44
CA SER A 29 13.22 -3.63 16.70
C SER A 29 12.19 -4.35 17.55
N THR A 30 12.48 -4.44 18.86
CA THR A 30 11.60 -5.04 19.89
C THR A 30 10.61 -4.01 20.47
N ASN A 31 10.62 -2.78 19.97
CA ASN A 31 9.79 -1.69 20.49
C ASN A 31 8.29 -2.03 20.45
N ARG A 32 7.60 -1.88 21.59
CA ARG A 32 6.17 -2.17 21.75
C ARG A 32 5.29 -1.31 20.83
N VAL A 33 5.62 -0.04 20.64
CA VAL A 33 4.90 0.87 19.73
C VAL A 33 4.95 0.35 18.30
N ARG A 34 6.10 -0.16 17.86
CA ARG A 34 6.24 -0.79 16.54
C ARG A 34 5.32 -2.00 16.40
N GLN A 35 5.25 -2.85 17.43
CA GLN A 35 4.40 -4.03 17.43
C GLN A 35 2.92 -3.64 17.36
N ALA A 36 2.49 -2.68 18.18
CA ALA A 36 1.12 -2.17 18.17
C ALA A 36 0.73 -1.59 16.80
N LEU A 37 1.60 -0.78 16.19
CA LEU A 37 1.36 -0.23 14.85
C LEU A 37 1.29 -1.32 13.77
N LYS A 38 2.10 -2.38 13.88
CA LYS A 38 2.01 -3.53 12.97
C LYS A 38 0.74 -4.36 13.19
N LEU A 39 0.24 -4.46 14.41
CA LEU A 39 -1.05 -5.11 14.70
C LEU A 39 -2.20 -4.30 14.10
N ALA A 40 -2.20 -2.98 14.28
CA ALA A 40 -3.18 -2.08 13.65
C ALA A 40 -3.11 -2.14 12.11
N ALA A 41 -1.91 -2.18 11.53
CA ALA A 41 -1.75 -2.34 10.09
C ALA A 41 -2.25 -3.70 9.57
N MET A 42 -2.13 -4.77 10.36
CA MET A 42 -2.69 -6.08 10.00
C MET A 42 -4.21 -6.13 10.10
N SER A 43 -4.84 -5.47 11.07
CA SER A 43 -6.31 -5.44 11.15
C SER A 43 -6.92 -4.75 9.92
N LEU A 44 -6.24 -3.73 9.38
CA LEU A 44 -6.63 -3.06 8.14
C LEU A 44 -6.62 -3.98 6.91
N SER A 45 -5.86 -5.08 6.91
CA SER A 45 -5.80 -5.99 5.76
C SER A 45 -7.15 -6.64 5.42
N ARG A 46 -8.00 -6.83 6.44
CA ARG A 46 -9.33 -7.44 6.33
C ARG A 46 -10.46 -6.42 6.24
N ASN A 47 -10.16 -5.15 6.52
CA ASN A 47 -11.16 -4.10 6.49
C ASN A 47 -11.39 -3.64 5.05
N ASP A 48 -12.63 -3.27 4.76
CA ASP A 48 -13.00 -2.67 3.49
C ASP A 48 -13.00 -1.15 3.62
N SER A 49 -11.79 -0.61 3.63
CA SER A 49 -11.51 0.82 3.70
C SER A 49 -10.41 1.18 2.70
N ALA A 50 -10.25 2.47 2.40
CA ALA A 50 -9.20 2.96 1.50
C ALA A 50 -7.79 2.47 1.91
N LEU A 51 -7.52 2.42 3.21
CA LEU A 51 -6.27 1.89 3.79
C LEU A 51 -6.15 0.37 3.62
N GLY A 52 -7.24 -0.38 3.76
CA GLY A 52 -7.27 -1.82 3.49
C GLY A 52 -7.00 -2.14 2.02
N ALA A 53 -7.63 -1.41 1.10
CA ALA A 53 -7.36 -1.50 -0.33
C ALA A 53 -5.91 -1.12 -0.67
N PHE A 54 -5.34 -0.12 0.00
CA PHE A 54 -3.92 0.24 -0.13
C PHE A 54 -3.00 -0.88 0.37
N TYR A 55 -3.30 -1.51 1.50
CA TYR A 55 -2.57 -2.67 2.00
C TYR A 55 -2.56 -3.83 0.99
N ARG A 56 -3.73 -4.17 0.42
CA ARG A 56 -3.87 -5.24 -0.59
C ARG A 56 -3.03 -4.95 -1.84
N ARG A 57 -3.04 -3.70 -2.33
CA ARG A 57 -2.19 -3.26 -3.47
C ARG A 57 -0.70 -3.34 -3.16
N LEU A 58 -0.28 -2.95 -1.95
CA LEU A 58 1.10 -3.09 -1.50
C LEU A 58 1.52 -4.56 -1.48
N CYS A 59 0.68 -5.45 -0.97
CA CYS A 59 0.96 -6.89 -0.96
C CYS A 59 1.06 -7.49 -2.37
N ALA A 60 0.37 -6.93 -3.36
CA ALA A 60 0.52 -7.34 -4.76
C ALA A 60 1.87 -6.91 -5.38
N ARG A 61 2.51 -5.85 -4.85
CA ARG A 61 3.79 -5.32 -5.35
C ARG A 61 5.00 -5.80 -4.56
N MET A 62 4.83 -6.18 -3.29
CA MET A 62 5.93 -6.54 -2.38
C MET A 62 5.50 -7.54 -1.31
N ASP A 63 6.49 -8.20 -0.69
CA ASP A 63 6.27 -9.16 0.39
C ASP A 63 5.37 -8.60 1.50
N LYS A 64 4.44 -9.42 1.99
CA LYS A 64 3.49 -9.07 3.06
C LYS A 64 4.15 -8.39 4.28
N PRO A 65 5.33 -8.82 4.79
CA PRO A 65 5.98 -8.16 5.91
C PRO A 65 6.47 -6.73 5.60
N ARG A 66 6.89 -6.48 4.35
CA ARG A 66 7.30 -5.14 3.88
C ARG A 66 6.09 -4.24 3.75
N ALA A 67 5.02 -4.74 3.13
CA ALA A 67 3.74 -4.06 3.02
C ALA A 67 3.19 -3.65 4.40
N ASN A 68 3.19 -4.58 5.36
CA ASN A 68 2.74 -4.31 6.73
C ASN A 68 3.55 -3.21 7.42
N THR A 69 4.87 -3.17 7.20
CA THR A 69 5.72 -2.11 7.77
C THR A 69 5.43 -0.75 7.15
N ALA A 70 5.17 -0.69 5.84
CA ALA A 70 4.78 0.54 5.15
C ALA A 70 3.42 1.06 5.65
N VAL A 71 2.43 0.19 5.82
CA VAL A 71 1.11 0.57 6.35
C VAL A 71 1.21 0.99 7.82
N ALA A 72 2.01 0.32 8.65
CA ALA A 72 2.25 0.73 10.03
C ALA A 72 2.86 2.14 10.13
N ARG A 73 3.72 2.52 9.18
CA ARG A 73 4.24 3.90 9.06
C ARG A 73 3.13 4.88 8.68
N MET A 74 2.22 4.50 7.79
CA MET A 74 1.08 5.33 7.39
C MET A 74 0.12 5.56 8.56
N VAL A 75 -0.21 4.50 9.32
CA VAL A 75 -1.05 4.59 10.53
C VAL A 75 -0.42 5.52 11.56
N PHE A 76 0.90 5.48 11.73
CA PHE A 76 1.58 6.43 12.61
C PHE A 76 1.54 7.88 12.10
N MET A 77 1.56 8.09 10.78
CA MET A 77 1.42 9.42 10.19
C MET A 77 0.02 10.00 10.43
N LEU A 78 -1.00 9.15 10.27
CA LEU A 78 -2.40 9.46 10.56
C LEU A 78 -2.62 9.87 12.01
N THR A 79 -2.09 9.12 12.98
CA THR A 79 -2.26 9.45 14.41
C THR A 79 -1.56 10.73 14.84
N ARG A 80 -0.60 11.23 14.05
CA ARG A 80 0.14 12.47 14.31
C ARG A 80 -0.45 13.68 13.59
N GLY A 81 -1.54 13.52 12.84
CA GLY A 81 -2.21 14.62 12.12
C GLY A 81 -1.47 15.09 10.86
N GLU A 82 -0.52 14.32 10.33
CA GLU A 82 0.05 14.62 9.02
C GLU A 82 -0.93 14.20 7.92
N ALA A 83 -1.01 15.02 6.87
CA ALA A 83 -2.02 14.93 5.81
C ALA A 83 -1.93 13.59 5.04
N PHE A 84 -2.56 12.55 5.57
CA PHE A 84 -3.10 11.49 4.76
C PHE A 84 -4.43 11.99 4.24
N VAL A 85 -4.40 12.54 3.03
CA VAL A 85 -5.62 12.88 2.31
C VAL A 85 -6.28 11.56 1.95
N ASP A 86 -7.30 11.18 2.73
CA ASP A 86 -8.18 10.05 2.41
C ASP A 86 -8.96 10.43 1.16
N GLN A 87 -8.36 10.19 -0.01
CA GLN A 87 -9.12 10.14 -1.25
C GLN A 87 -9.92 8.85 -1.16
N GLY A 88 -11.15 8.95 -0.66
CA GLY A 88 -11.95 7.83 -0.18
C GLY A 88 -11.99 6.63 -1.12
N GLN A 89 -12.33 5.47 -0.53
CA GLN A 89 -12.39 4.16 -1.17
C GLN A 89 -13.10 4.16 -2.54
N GLN A 90 -14.22 4.88 -2.67
CA GLN A 90 -15.03 4.93 -3.89
C GLN A 90 -14.27 5.46 -5.11
N ARG A 91 -13.54 6.57 -4.96
CA ARG A 91 -12.73 7.13 -6.08
C ARG A 91 -11.63 6.17 -6.52
N TYR A 92 -11.10 5.37 -5.59
CA TYR A 92 -10.10 4.37 -5.91
C TYR A 92 -10.69 3.14 -6.59
N GLU A 93 -11.87 2.70 -6.17
CA GLU A 93 -12.60 1.60 -6.80
C GLU A 93 -12.99 1.93 -8.23
N GLU A 94 -13.46 3.16 -8.48
CA GLU A 94 -13.74 3.68 -9.81
C GLU A 94 -12.50 3.63 -10.72
N GLN A 95 -11.36 4.14 -10.26
CA GLN A 95 -10.10 4.06 -11.02
C GLN A 95 -9.61 2.62 -11.25
N GLN A 96 -9.81 1.72 -10.29
CA GLN A 96 -9.47 0.31 -10.47
C GLN A 96 -10.37 -0.35 -11.52
N ARG A 97 -11.67 -0.04 -11.50
CA ARG A 97 -12.65 -0.52 -12.47
C ARG A 97 -12.31 -0.03 -13.87
N GLU A 98 -12.02 1.26 -14.04
CA GLU A 98 -11.58 1.84 -15.31
C GLU A 98 -10.31 1.18 -15.84
N ARG A 99 -9.29 0.97 -15.00
CA ARG A 99 -8.07 0.26 -15.39
C ARG A 99 -8.33 -1.17 -15.81
N SER A 100 -9.24 -1.85 -15.13
CA SER A 100 -9.63 -3.22 -15.44
C SER A 100 -10.34 -3.30 -16.78
N ILE A 101 -11.27 -2.38 -17.04
CA ILE A 101 -11.97 -2.24 -18.33
C ILE A 101 -10.98 -1.94 -19.45
N ALA A 102 -10.04 -1.01 -19.23
CA ALA A 102 -9.01 -0.66 -20.22
C ALA A 102 -8.05 -1.83 -20.51
N ALA A 103 -7.69 -2.62 -19.50
CA ALA A 103 -6.88 -3.82 -19.67
C ALA A 103 -7.65 -4.91 -20.43
N LEU A 104 -8.93 -5.11 -20.12
CA LEU A 104 -9.84 -5.99 -20.85
C LEU A 104 -9.90 -5.59 -22.32
N ARG A 105 -10.20 -4.32 -22.62
CA ARG A 105 -10.24 -3.80 -24.01
C ARG A 105 -8.95 -4.07 -24.77
N ARG A 106 -7.79 -3.81 -24.17
CA ARG A 106 -6.48 -4.12 -24.76
C ARG A 106 -6.27 -5.62 -25.03
N ARG A 107 -6.79 -6.48 -24.16
CA ARG A 107 -6.68 -7.94 -24.32
C ARG A 107 -7.59 -8.45 -25.43
N ALA A 108 -8.81 -7.96 -25.51
CA ALA A 108 -9.74 -8.31 -26.58
C ALA A 108 -9.23 -7.82 -27.94
N SER A 109 -8.73 -6.58 -28.02
CA SER A 109 -8.18 -6.07 -29.28
C SER A 109 -7.00 -6.89 -29.78
N ALA A 110 -6.14 -7.38 -28.89
CA ALA A 110 -5.02 -8.26 -29.25
C ALA A 110 -5.48 -9.63 -29.78
N LEU A 111 -6.70 -10.06 -29.46
CA LEU A 111 -7.32 -11.31 -29.91
C LEU A 111 -8.29 -11.10 -31.08
N GLY A 112 -8.43 -9.88 -31.60
CA GLY A 112 -9.35 -9.55 -32.68
C GLY A 112 -10.83 -9.41 -32.26
N PHE A 113 -11.10 -9.27 -30.96
CA PHE A 113 -12.45 -9.10 -30.40
C PHE A 113 -12.68 -7.65 -29.96
N GLU A 114 -13.92 -7.17 -30.07
CA GLU A 114 -14.36 -5.88 -29.56
C GLU A 114 -15.29 -6.06 -28.36
N ILE A 115 -15.07 -5.30 -27.28
CA ILE A 115 -15.86 -5.41 -26.05
C ILE A 115 -16.89 -4.28 -26.00
N THR A 116 -18.16 -4.62 -26.17
CA THR A 116 -19.28 -3.71 -25.95
C THR A 116 -19.84 -3.89 -24.53
N PRO A 117 -20.05 -2.80 -23.78
CA PRO A 117 -20.70 -2.88 -22.48
C PRO A 117 -22.14 -3.35 -22.69
N THR A 118 -22.48 -4.50 -22.12
CA THR A 118 -23.86 -4.97 -22.08
C THR A 118 -24.60 -4.07 -21.09
N GLY A 119 -25.46 -3.19 -21.59
CA GLY A 119 -26.26 -2.30 -20.77
C GLY A 119 -27.31 -3.10 -20.02
N GLN A 120 -26.93 -3.74 -18.91
CA GLN A 120 -27.81 -4.20 -17.83
C GLN A 120 -26.99 -4.96 -16.77
N ALA A 121 -26.94 -4.39 -15.57
CA ALA A 121 -26.79 -5.16 -14.35
C ALA A 121 -27.88 -4.63 -13.42
N THR A 122 -28.99 -5.35 -13.36
CA THR A 122 -29.96 -5.28 -12.26
C THR A 122 -29.31 -5.76 -10.97
#